data_AF-A0A3L7MXX5-F1
#
_entry.id   AF-A0A3L7MXX5-F1
#
_cell.length_a   1.000
_cell.length_b   1.000
_cell.length_c   1.000
_cell.angle_alpha   90.00
_cell.angle_beta   90.00
_cell.angle_gamma   90.00
#
_symmetry.space_group_name_H-M   'P 1'
#
loop_
_entity.id
_entity.type
_entity.pdbx_description
1 polymer ?
#
loop_
_entity_poly.entity_id
_entity_poly.type
_entity_poly.pdbx_seq_one_letter_code
_entity_poly.pdbx_strand_id
1 'polypeptide(L)'
;MIRFYALVCIILCSNITLAGGDLRVEGRHAGSVESDGTVRIGGSNVGKFDRDGSIRVKGRNAGKVDSSGSIHIDGRYVGKVDIDGTVHKDGSNVGKIEKDGTVRKNGRNIGSAKGVDPKYAAVIFFFGLFDPY
;
A
#
# COMPACT_ATOMS: atom_id res chain seq x y z
N MET A 1 27.76 -54.59 -15.18
CA MET A 1 28.51 -53.36 -14.83
C MET A 1 27.50 -52.24 -14.57
N ILE A 2 27.83 -51.40 -13.59
CA ILE A 2 27.07 -50.38 -12.83
C ILE A 2 25.92 -49.62 -13.54
N ARG A 3 24.86 -49.45 -12.74
CA ARG A 3 23.56 -48.80 -12.99
C ARG A 3 23.60 -47.27 -12.73
N PHE A 4 22.76 -46.55 -13.48
CA PHE A 4 22.01 -45.31 -13.15
C PHE A 4 22.75 -44.15 -12.45
N TYR A 5 23.00 -43.06 -13.18
CA TYR A 5 23.17 -41.73 -12.58
C TYR A 5 21.82 -41.01 -12.51
N ALA A 6 21.29 -40.90 -11.31
CA ALA A 6 20.12 -40.08 -11.01
C ALA A 6 20.54 -38.61 -10.92
N LEU A 7 20.11 -37.78 -11.87
CA LEU A 7 20.17 -36.33 -11.73
C LEU A 7 18.79 -35.85 -11.24
N VAL A 8 18.60 -35.83 -9.92
CA VAL A 8 17.42 -35.23 -9.31
C VAL A 8 17.73 -33.76 -9.08
N CYS A 9 17.33 -32.90 -10.02
CA CYS A 9 17.18 -31.47 -9.75
C CYS A 9 15.94 -31.28 -8.87
N ILE A 10 16.14 -31.18 -7.56
CA ILE A 10 15.10 -30.73 -6.64
C ILE A 10 14.94 -29.22 -6.84
N ILE A 11 13.99 -28.83 -7.70
CA ILE A 11 13.52 -27.46 -7.75
C ILE A 11 12.65 -27.27 -6.50
N LEU A 12 13.24 -26.70 -5.45
CA LEU A 12 12.48 -26.09 -4.36
C LEU A 12 11.76 -24.87 -4.94
N CYS A 13 10.55 -25.06 -5.46
CA CYS A 13 9.58 -23.97 -5.58
C CYS A 13 9.15 -23.61 -4.16
N SER A 14 9.92 -22.73 -3.51
CA SER A 14 9.42 -22.02 -2.34
C SER A 14 8.14 -21.30 -2.79
N ASN A 15 7.02 -21.65 -2.18
CA ASN A 15 5.80 -20.87 -2.27
C ASN A 15 6.13 -19.49 -1.71
N ILE A 16 6.52 -18.55 -2.57
CA ILE A 16 6.56 -17.14 -2.20
C ILE A 16 5.09 -16.76 -2.07
N THR A 17 4.55 -16.89 -0.86
CA THR A 17 3.37 -16.13 -0.48
C THR A 17 3.81 -14.68 -0.59
N LEU A 18 3.53 -14.05 -1.74
CA LEU A 18 3.59 -12.59 -1.88
C LEU A 18 2.54 -12.05 -0.91
N ALA A 19 2.92 -11.86 0.34
CA ALA A 19 2.05 -11.32 1.37
C ALA A 19 1.74 -9.87 1.00
N GLY A 20 0.64 -9.66 0.29
CA GLY A 20 0.04 -8.35 0.11
C GLY A 20 -0.59 -7.87 1.41
N GLY A 21 -0.66 -6.57 1.60
CA GLY A 21 -1.38 -5.95 2.70
C GLY A 21 -2.89 -5.94 2.47
N ASP A 22 -3.65 -5.98 3.55
CA ASP A 22 -5.12 -6.03 3.59
C ASP A 22 -5.68 -4.65 3.94
N LEU A 23 -6.61 -4.17 3.11
CA LEU A 23 -7.33 -2.92 3.32
C LEU A 23 -8.75 -3.22 3.77
N ARG A 24 -9.17 -2.65 4.90
CA ARG A 24 -10.53 -2.72 5.42
C ARG A 24 -11.06 -1.35 5.75
N VAL A 25 -12.37 -1.16 5.58
CA VAL A 25 -13.09 0.05 5.98
C VAL A 25 -14.35 -0.36 6.72
N GLU A 26 -14.59 0.26 7.88
CA GLU A 26 -15.68 -0.10 8.79
C GLU A 26 -15.73 -1.62 9.05
N GLY A 27 -14.56 -2.26 9.18
CA GLY A 27 -14.40 -3.70 9.42
C GLY A 27 -14.58 -4.61 8.20
N ARG A 28 -15.05 -4.09 7.05
CA ARG A 28 -15.26 -4.86 5.81
C ARG A 28 -14.02 -4.83 4.93
N HIS A 29 -13.72 -5.95 4.27
CA HIS A 29 -12.64 -5.99 3.28
C HIS A 29 -12.95 -5.05 2.12
N ALA A 30 -12.05 -4.08 1.88
CA ALA A 30 -12.15 -3.09 0.81
C ALA A 30 -11.21 -3.42 -0.36
N GLY A 31 -10.07 -4.04 -0.07
CA GLY A 31 -9.08 -4.35 -1.08
C GLY A 31 -7.74 -4.81 -0.52
N SER A 32 -6.71 -4.77 -1.35
CA SER A 32 -5.37 -5.17 -0.99
C SER A 32 -4.30 -4.34 -1.71
N VAL A 33 -3.10 -4.33 -1.13
CA VAL A 33 -1.88 -3.83 -1.78
C VAL A 33 -0.93 -5.01 -1.92
N GLU A 34 -0.74 -5.50 -3.13
CA GLU A 34 0.18 -6.59 -3.44
C GLU A 34 1.63 -6.17 -3.14
N SER A 35 2.53 -7.13 -2.92
CA SER A 35 3.93 -6.83 -2.55
C SER A 35 4.73 -6.13 -3.65
N ASP A 36 4.25 -6.17 -4.90
CA ASP A 36 4.81 -5.41 -6.01
C ASP A 36 4.29 -3.97 -6.09
N GLY A 37 3.40 -3.57 -5.16
CA GLY A 37 2.77 -2.27 -5.05
C GLY A 37 1.42 -2.15 -5.76
N THR A 38 0.95 -3.20 -6.46
CA THR A 38 -0.36 -3.17 -7.14
C THR A 38 -1.49 -3.03 -6.12
N VAL A 39 -2.38 -2.07 -6.35
CA VAL A 39 -3.55 -1.80 -5.51
C VAL A 39 -4.77 -2.43 -6.17
N ARG A 40 -5.46 -3.32 -5.43
CA ARG A 40 -6.72 -3.91 -5.86
C ARG A 40 -7.87 -3.46 -4.97
N ILE A 41 -8.94 -2.97 -5.57
CA ILE A 41 -10.19 -2.61 -4.87
C ILE A 41 -11.34 -3.35 -5.57
N GLY A 42 -12.21 -4.00 -4.79
CA GLY A 42 -13.31 -4.81 -5.35
C GLY A 42 -12.85 -5.90 -6.34
N GLY A 43 -11.64 -6.42 -6.18
CA GLY A 43 -11.02 -7.42 -7.08
C GLY A 43 -10.34 -6.85 -8.34
N SER A 44 -10.57 -5.57 -8.66
CA SER A 44 -9.99 -4.91 -9.84
C SER A 44 -8.68 -4.20 -9.50
N ASN A 45 -7.70 -4.24 -10.41
CA ASN A 45 -6.51 -3.40 -10.32
C ASN A 45 -6.91 -1.94 -10.59
N VAL A 46 -6.74 -1.08 -9.59
CA VAL A 46 -7.04 0.36 -9.69
C VAL A 46 -5.79 1.21 -9.85
N GLY A 47 -4.62 0.64 -9.56
CA GLY A 47 -3.35 1.29 -9.77
C GLY A 47 -2.19 0.61 -9.05
N LYS A 48 -1.11 1.36 -8.87
CA LYS A 48 0.16 0.83 -8.37
C LYS A 48 1.02 1.89 -7.71
N PHE A 49 1.70 1.49 -6.64
CA PHE A 49 2.87 2.18 -6.09
C PHE A 49 4.13 1.57 -6.69
N ASP A 50 4.93 2.37 -7.40
CA ASP A 50 6.24 1.94 -7.88
C ASP A 50 7.28 2.03 -6.76
N ARG A 51 8.38 1.26 -6.91
CA ARG A 51 9.47 1.24 -5.93
C ARG A 51 10.18 2.58 -5.73
N ASP A 52 10.12 3.47 -6.72
CA ASP A 52 10.67 4.82 -6.65
C ASP A 52 9.71 5.84 -5.99
N GLY A 53 8.56 5.37 -5.51
CA GLY A 53 7.53 6.17 -4.89
C GLY A 53 6.49 6.74 -5.86
N SER A 54 6.65 6.53 -7.18
CA SER A 54 5.65 6.98 -8.17
C SER A 54 4.32 6.26 -7.97
N ILE A 55 3.23 6.98 -8.18
CA ILE A 55 1.86 6.49 -7.98
C ILE A 55 1.17 6.49 -9.34
N ARG A 56 0.71 5.32 -9.80
CA ARG A 56 0.00 5.18 -11.08
C ARG A 56 -1.45 4.82 -10.86
N VAL A 57 -2.36 5.56 -11.50
CA VAL A 57 -3.80 5.26 -11.53
C VAL A 57 -4.19 4.98 -12.98
N LYS A 58 -4.83 3.84 -13.25
CA LYS A 58 -5.25 3.43 -14.61
C LYS A 58 -4.13 3.57 -15.67
N GLY A 59 -2.90 3.24 -15.28
CA GLY A 59 -1.72 3.27 -16.15
C GLY A 59 -1.08 4.65 -16.36
N ARG A 60 -1.60 5.72 -15.75
CA ARG A 60 -1.03 7.07 -15.82
C ARG A 60 -0.37 7.46 -14.51
N ASN A 61 0.70 8.24 -14.56
CA ASN A 61 1.28 8.84 -13.35
C ASN A 61 0.28 9.84 -12.75
N ALA A 62 -0.09 9.63 -11.50
CA ALA A 62 -1.03 10.47 -10.74
C ALA A 62 -0.34 11.20 -9.58
N GLY A 63 0.86 10.78 -9.19
CA GLY A 63 1.52 11.35 -8.04
C GLY A 63 2.81 10.65 -7.64
N LYS A 64 3.34 11.06 -6.50
CA LYS A 64 4.54 10.47 -5.89
C LYS A 64 4.45 10.58 -4.38
N VAL A 65 4.86 9.53 -3.68
CA VAL A 65 5.19 9.57 -2.26
C VAL A 65 6.67 9.29 -2.09
N ASP A 66 7.40 10.24 -1.51
CA ASP A 66 8.84 10.08 -1.35
C ASP A 66 9.22 9.34 -0.05
N SER A 67 10.52 9.09 0.11
CA SER A 67 11.05 8.39 1.28
C SER A 67 10.79 9.12 2.60
N SER A 68 10.74 10.46 2.56
CA SER A 68 10.42 11.32 3.72
C SER A 68 8.93 11.28 4.10
N GLY A 69 8.09 10.70 3.23
CA GLY A 69 6.64 10.65 3.40
C GLY A 69 5.91 11.85 2.83
N SER A 70 6.58 12.76 2.10
CA SER A 70 5.89 13.85 1.41
C SER A 70 5.15 13.31 0.19
N ILE A 71 3.91 13.76 0.02
CA ILE A 71 2.98 13.27 -0.98
C ILE A 71 2.68 14.40 -1.97
N HIS A 72 2.88 14.09 -3.24
CA HIS A 72 2.57 14.97 -4.36
C HIS A 72 1.53 14.32 -5.26
N ILE A 73 0.51 15.07 -5.66
CA ILE A 73 -0.52 14.66 -6.61
C ILE A 73 -0.52 15.66 -7.76
N ASP A 74 -0.49 15.18 -9.00
CA ASP A 74 -0.39 16.01 -10.21
C ASP A 74 0.73 17.07 -10.11
N GLY A 75 1.86 16.68 -9.52
CA GLY A 75 3.04 17.54 -9.33
C GLY A 75 2.95 18.56 -8.20
N ARG A 76 1.86 18.59 -7.42
CA ARG A 76 1.68 19.52 -6.30
C ARG A 76 1.80 18.81 -4.96
N TYR A 77 2.50 19.43 -4.01
CA TYR A 77 2.52 18.96 -2.62
C TYR A 77 1.11 19.05 -2.03
N VAL A 78 0.62 17.93 -1.48
CA VAL A 78 -0.72 17.86 -0.85
C VAL A 78 -0.64 17.53 0.64
N GLY A 79 0.51 17.04 1.12
CA GLY A 79 0.67 16.68 2.52
C GLY A 79 1.85 15.74 2.74
N LYS A 80 1.91 15.18 3.95
CA LYS A 80 2.92 14.20 4.34
C LYS A 80 2.37 13.19 5.33
N VAL A 81 3.04 12.05 5.44
CA VAL A 81 2.94 11.18 6.61
C VAL A 81 4.28 11.16 7.34
N ASP A 82 4.24 11.35 8.66
CA ASP A 82 5.41 11.26 9.51
C ASP A 82 5.77 9.80 9.82
N ILE A 83 7.00 9.58 10.28
CA ILE A 83 7.51 8.23 10.59
C ILE A 83 6.68 7.48 11.64
N ASP A 84 6.00 8.21 12.53
CA ASP A 84 5.13 7.64 13.55
C ASP A 84 3.71 7.34 13.04
N GLY A 85 3.44 7.60 11.74
CA GLY A 85 2.18 7.39 11.06
C GLY A 85 1.22 8.57 11.11
N THR A 86 1.58 9.69 11.74
CA THR A 86 0.74 10.90 11.74
C THR A 86 0.63 11.49 10.35
N VAL A 87 -0.59 11.79 9.90
CA VAL A 87 -0.87 12.31 8.55
C VAL A 87 -1.18 13.79 8.62
N HIS A 88 -0.46 14.58 7.85
CA HIS A 88 -0.67 16.01 7.69
C HIS A 88 -1.16 16.34 6.28
N LYS A 89 -2.25 17.12 6.20
CA LYS A 89 -2.78 17.67 4.95
C LYS A 89 -3.00 19.16 5.15
N ASP A 90 -2.49 19.98 4.21
CA ASP A 90 -2.56 21.44 4.28
C ASP A 90 -2.08 22.01 5.65
N GLY A 91 -1.00 21.43 6.19
CA GLY A 91 -0.41 21.81 7.48
C GLY A 91 -1.15 21.31 8.72
N SER A 92 -2.33 20.71 8.59
CA SER A 92 -3.13 20.21 9.71
C SER A 92 -3.01 18.69 9.88
N ASN A 93 -2.99 18.22 11.12
CA ASN A 93 -3.14 16.78 11.41
C ASN A 93 -4.55 16.33 11.03
N VAL A 94 -4.66 15.37 10.11
CA VAL A 94 -5.94 14.81 9.65
C VAL A 94 -6.17 13.37 10.08
N GLY A 95 -5.19 12.71 10.70
CA GLY A 95 -5.31 11.35 11.16
C GLY A 95 -3.99 10.67 11.43
N LYS A 96 -4.05 9.36 11.69
CA LYS A 96 -2.89 8.53 12.01
C LYS A 96 -3.07 7.11 11.50
N ILE A 97 -1.99 6.54 10.97
CA ILE A 97 -1.86 5.10 10.69
C ILE A 97 -1.05 4.51 11.84
N GLU A 98 -1.69 3.69 12.65
CA GLU A 98 -1.04 3.01 13.76
C GLU A 98 -0.08 1.92 13.25
N LYS A 99 0.89 1.52 14.09
CA LYS A 99 1.87 0.49 13.74
C LYS A 99 1.26 -0.87 13.38
N ASP A 100 0.06 -1.16 13.90
CA ASP A 100 -0.69 -2.38 13.60
C ASP A 100 -1.52 -2.28 12.31
N GLY A 101 -1.44 -1.15 11.61
CA GLY A 101 -2.20 -0.84 10.40
C GLY A 101 -3.56 -0.20 10.67
N THR A 102 -4.00 0.01 11.92
CA THR A 102 -5.27 0.70 12.20
C THR A 102 -5.22 2.13 11.68
N VAL A 103 -6.27 2.56 10.97
CA VAL A 103 -6.38 3.92 10.43
C VAL A 103 -7.36 4.74 11.27
N ARG A 104 -6.89 5.85 11.84
CA ARG A 104 -7.68 6.74 12.68
C ARG A 104 -7.84 8.13 12.07
N LYS A 105 -9.06 8.67 12.18
CA LYS A 105 -9.41 10.05 11.81
C LYS A 105 -10.29 10.65 12.90
N ASN A 106 -9.93 11.82 13.41
CA ASN A 106 -10.64 12.51 14.49
C ASN A 106 -10.91 11.60 15.72
N GLY A 107 -9.92 10.80 16.13
CA GLY A 107 -10.03 9.86 17.25
C GLY A 107 -10.84 8.59 16.98
N ARG A 108 -11.47 8.45 15.82
CA ARG A 108 -12.27 7.27 15.44
C ARG A 108 -11.46 6.35 14.54
N ASN A 109 -11.66 5.03 14.70
CA ASN A 109 -11.19 4.04 13.75
C ASN A 109 -12.09 4.11 12.50
N ILE A 110 -11.50 4.29 11.32
CA ILE A 110 -12.20 4.32 10.03
C ILE A 110 -11.83 3.12 9.13
N GLY A 111 -10.86 2.30 9.54
CA GLY A 111 -10.38 1.19 8.74
C GLY A 111 -9.03 0.63 9.21
N SER A 112 -8.46 -0.23 8.38
CA SER A 112 -7.14 -0.79 8.60
C SER A 112 -6.41 -1.06 7.29
N ALA A 113 -5.09 -0.93 7.29
CA ALA A 113 -4.18 -1.23 6.20
C ALA A 113 -3.07 -2.17 6.70
N LYS A 114 -3.43 -3.40 7.08
CA LYS A 114 -2.50 -4.34 7.72
C LYS A 114 -1.49 -4.86 6.71
N GLY A 115 -0.20 -4.77 7.04
CA GLY A 115 0.88 -5.18 6.13
C GLY A 115 1.10 -4.23 4.94
N VAL A 116 0.52 -3.03 4.99
CA VAL A 116 0.73 -1.97 4.00
C VAL A 116 1.70 -0.95 4.58
N ASP A 117 2.61 -0.41 3.75
CA ASP A 117 3.46 0.71 4.16
C ASP A 117 2.58 1.91 4.61
N PRO A 118 2.81 2.52 5.78
CA PRO A 118 2.03 3.66 6.25
C PRO A 118 1.93 4.81 5.24
N LYS A 119 2.95 5.01 4.39
CA LYS A 119 2.93 5.98 3.28
C LYS A 119 1.87 5.65 2.24
N TYR A 120 1.75 4.39 1.86
CA TYR A 120 0.74 3.94 0.90
C TYR A 120 -0.66 3.96 1.52
N ALA A 121 -0.77 3.55 2.79
CA ALA A 121 -2.02 3.66 3.54
C ALA A 121 -2.48 5.12 3.67
N ALA A 122 -1.56 6.06 3.93
CA ALA A 122 -1.89 7.49 3.98
C ALA A 122 -2.48 7.97 2.65
N VAL A 123 -1.80 7.66 1.53
CA VAL A 123 -2.25 7.98 0.16
C VAL A 123 -3.68 7.48 -0.09
N ILE A 124 -3.96 6.22 0.26
CA ILE A 124 -5.26 5.57 0.05
C ILE A 124 -6.36 6.20 0.91
N PHE A 125 -6.12 6.42 2.20
CA PHE A 125 -7.18 6.80 3.16
C PHE A 125 -7.40 8.31 3.32
N PHE A 126 -6.37 9.14 3.07
CA PHE A 126 -6.43 10.57 3.38
C PHE A 126 -6.26 11.49 2.16
N PHE A 127 -5.66 10.98 1.08
CA PHE A 127 -5.37 11.76 -0.12
C PHE A 127 -6.21 11.37 -1.34
N GLY A 128 -7.14 10.42 -1.19
CA GLY A 128 -8.16 10.12 -2.20
C GLY A 128 -7.62 9.48 -3.48
N LEU A 129 -6.39 8.97 -3.45
CA LEU A 129 -5.86 8.20 -4.55
C LEU A 129 -6.36 6.77 -4.41
N PHE A 130 -6.94 6.24 -5.49
CA PHE A 130 -7.56 4.91 -5.56
C PHE A 130 -8.91 4.77 -4.85
N ASP A 131 -9.58 5.89 -4.54
CA ASP A 131 -10.83 5.91 -3.77
C ASP A 131 -11.81 4.78 -4.16
N PRO A 132 -12.19 3.90 -3.20
CA PRO A 132 -13.34 3.01 -3.30
C PRO A 132 -14.70 3.69 -3.04
N TYR A 133 -14.72 4.99 -2.71
CA TYR A 133 -15.88 5.71 -2.13
C TYR A 133 -16.46 6.76 -3.05
#